data_AF-A0A645F5N8-F1
#
_entry.id   AF-A0A645F5N8-F1
#
_cell.length_a   1.000
_cell.length_b   1.000
_cell.length_c   1.000
_cell.angle_alpha   90.00
_cell.angle_beta   90.00
_cell.angle_gamma   90.00
#
_symmetry.space_group_name_H-M   'P 1'
#
loop_
_entity.id
_entity.type
_entity.pdbx_description
1 polymer ?
#
loop_
_entity_poly.entity_id
_entity_poly.type
_entity_poly.pdbx_seq_one_letter_code
_entity_poly.pdbx_strand_id
1 'polypeptide(L)'
;MAQASSSVALSGDVIAQASAAGGEASSITFYVTNTAGGTDVDLKKTIITYTDKDEARTQEYGTGTNGWVYTGVISNTATADNLLSKGEKYKIDMALGTFGATTLPVINEPIKIEVKPPEGAVLTITRTLPAALTATNYYPIY
;
A
#
# COMPACT_ATOMS: atom_id res chain seq x y z
N MET A 1 7.80 19.25 25.59
CA MET A 1 8.30 18.44 24.46
C MET A 1 7.18 17.51 24.05
N ALA A 2 6.52 17.75 22.93
CA ALA A 2 5.61 16.78 22.33
C ALA A 2 6.37 16.13 21.19
N GLN A 3 6.89 14.93 21.43
CA GLN A 3 7.32 14.07 20.33
C GLN A 3 6.05 13.60 19.64
N ALA A 4 5.61 14.40 18.68
CA ALA A 4 4.76 13.98 17.61
C ALA A 4 5.40 12.76 16.94
N SER A 5 4.90 11.56 17.21
CA SER A 5 5.25 10.39 16.41
C SER A 5 4.69 10.62 15.01
N SER A 6 5.54 10.87 14.02
CA SER A 6 5.13 10.74 12.61
C SER A 6 4.60 9.33 12.42
N SER A 7 3.47 9.15 11.75
CA SER A 7 3.01 7.82 11.38
C SER A 7 2.09 7.91 10.20
N VAL A 8 2.03 6.81 9.46
CA VAL A 8 1.11 6.61 8.34
C VAL A 8 -0.10 5.86 8.88
N ALA A 9 -1.30 6.28 8.50
CA ALA A 9 -2.54 5.58 8.82
C ALA A 9 -3.27 5.15 7.54
N LEU A 10 -3.90 3.96 7.60
CA LEU A 10 -4.82 3.52 6.56
C LEU A 10 -6.05 4.43 6.55
N SER A 11 -6.46 4.88 5.36
CA SER A 11 -7.57 5.79 5.17
C SER A 11 -8.57 5.25 4.13
N GLY A 12 -9.33 4.23 4.50
CA GLY A 12 -10.37 3.63 3.67
C GLY A 12 -10.12 2.15 3.43
N ASP A 13 -10.70 1.63 2.36
CA ASP A 13 -10.60 0.22 2.01
C ASP A 13 -9.25 -0.12 1.38
N VAL A 14 -8.92 -1.41 1.45
CA VAL A 14 -7.85 -2.03 0.67
C VAL A 14 -8.52 -2.76 -0.47
N ILE A 15 -8.06 -2.53 -1.70
CA ILE A 15 -8.66 -3.06 -2.92
C ILE A 15 -7.67 -4.02 -3.57
N ALA A 16 -8.12 -5.23 -3.89
CA ALA A 16 -7.39 -6.15 -4.74
C ALA A 16 -7.96 -6.12 -6.16
N GLN A 17 -7.08 -6.11 -7.15
CA GLN A 17 -7.45 -6.34 -8.54
C GLN A 17 -7.15 -7.79 -8.91
N ALA A 18 -8.13 -8.47 -9.50
CA ALA A 18 -7.94 -9.81 -10.03
C ALA A 18 -7.01 -9.79 -11.27
N SER A 19 -6.22 -10.86 -11.42
CA SER A 19 -5.39 -11.07 -12.62
C SER A 19 -6.25 -11.16 -13.89
N ALA A 20 -5.61 -11.12 -15.06
CA ALA A 20 -6.32 -11.30 -16.34
C ALA A 20 -6.95 -12.71 -16.50
N ALA A 21 -6.45 -13.70 -15.75
CA ALA A 21 -7.01 -15.05 -15.72
C ALA A 21 -8.10 -15.23 -14.65
N GLY A 22 -8.17 -14.33 -13.66
CA GLY A 22 -8.99 -14.50 -12.46
C GLY A 22 -8.35 -15.47 -11.46
N GLY A 23 -9.04 -15.69 -10.33
CA GLY A 23 -8.61 -16.60 -9.26
C GLY A 23 -7.47 -16.11 -8.36
N GLU A 24 -6.71 -15.12 -8.81
CA GLU A 24 -5.54 -14.56 -8.12
C GLU A 24 -5.56 -13.03 -8.15
N ALA A 25 -4.94 -12.38 -7.17
CA ALA A 25 -4.81 -10.92 -7.17
C ALA A 25 -3.48 -10.47 -7.82
N SER A 26 -3.55 -9.58 -8.80
CA SER A 26 -2.36 -9.03 -9.49
C SER A 26 -1.88 -7.71 -8.92
N SER A 27 -2.74 -6.95 -8.26
CA SER A 27 -2.39 -5.68 -7.64
C SER A 27 -3.19 -5.42 -6.39
N ILE A 28 -2.60 -4.62 -5.49
CA ILE A 28 -3.23 -4.14 -4.26
C ILE A 28 -3.13 -2.61 -4.24
N THR A 29 -4.27 -1.97 -3.99
CA THR A 29 -4.39 -0.53 -3.85
C THR A 29 -4.94 -0.19 -2.48
N PHE A 30 -4.37 0.81 -1.81
CA PHE A 30 -4.92 1.33 -0.56
C PHE A 30 -4.57 2.81 -0.40
N TYR A 31 -5.22 3.48 0.54
CA TYR A 31 -5.03 4.90 0.75
C TYR A 31 -4.41 5.16 2.11
N VAL A 32 -3.49 6.12 2.17
CA VAL A 32 -2.81 6.52 3.39
C VAL A 32 -2.97 8.00 3.68
N THR A 33 -2.93 8.33 4.96
CA THR A 33 -2.92 9.71 5.47
C THR A 33 -1.91 9.84 6.61
N ASN A 34 -1.47 11.06 6.90
CA ASN A 34 -0.65 11.33 8.07
C ASN A 34 -1.49 11.18 9.35
N THR A 35 -0.99 10.49 10.36
CA THR A 35 -1.68 10.41 11.66
C THR A 35 -1.81 11.78 12.31
N ALA A 36 -2.95 12.07 12.92
CA ALA A 36 -3.19 13.36 13.55
C ALA A 36 -2.10 13.69 14.59
N GLY A 37 -1.30 14.71 14.28
CA GLY A 37 -0.21 15.17 15.14
C GLY A 37 1.19 14.65 14.77
N GLY A 38 1.36 13.90 13.68
CA GLY A 38 2.67 13.53 13.14
C GLY A 38 3.35 14.66 12.38
N THR A 39 4.67 14.56 12.16
CA THR A 39 5.36 15.39 11.16
C THR A 39 5.23 14.75 9.78
N ASP A 40 5.61 15.48 8.74
CA ASP A 40 5.45 15.03 7.36
C ASP A 40 6.23 13.75 7.09
N VAL A 41 5.64 12.81 6.35
CA VAL A 41 6.27 11.53 6.01
C VAL A 41 6.76 11.57 4.57
N ASP A 42 8.06 11.36 4.36
CA ASP A 42 8.64 11.21 3.02
C ASP A 42 8.29 9.84 2.42
N LEU A 43 7.33 9.83 1.50
CA LEU A 43 6.88 8.61 0.81
C LEU A 43 8.01 7.98 -0.02
N LYS A 44 8.93 8.75 -0.59
CA LYS A 44 10.03 8.18 -1.39
C LYS A 44 11.07 7.43 -0.54
N LYS A 45 11.11 7.69 0.77
CA LYS A 45 11.97 6.98 1.73
C LYS A 45 11.20 5.92 2.51
N THR A 46 9.92 5.73 2.21
CA THR A 46 9.10 4.70 2.84
C THR A 46 9.40 3.35 2.17
N ILE A 47 9.47 2.31 2.98
CA ILE A 47 9.68 0.93 2.51
C ILE A 47 8.39 0.15 2.75
N ILE A 48 7.98 -0.67 1.79
CA ILE A 48 6.83 -1.56 1.96
C ILE A 48 7.31 -3.00 1.95
N THR A 49 6.81 -3.80 2.89
CA THR A 49 6.91 -5.26 2.85
C THR A 49 5.53 -5.84 2.56
N TYR A 50 5.44 -6.65 1.51
CA TYR A 50 4.29 -7.49 1.18
C TYR A 50 4.60 -8.93 1.60
N THR A 51 3.61 -9.64 2.12
CA THR A 51 3.71 -11.05 2.51
C THR A 51 2.42 -11.76 2.18
N ASP A 52 2.52 -12.94 1.58
CA ASP A 52 1.43 -13.90 1.40
C ASP A 52 1.83 -15.25 2.00
N LYS A 53 1.12 -16.34 1.65
CA LYS A 53 1.42 -17.65 2.24
C LYS A 53 2.76 -18.23 1.75
N ASP A 54 3.24 -17.81 0.58
CA ASP A 54 4.37 -18.41 -0.11
C ASP A 54 5.65 -17.58 0.06
N GLU A 55 5.53 -16.25 0.14
CA GLU A 55 6.70 -15.37 0.15
C GLU A 55 6.52 -14.04 0.91
N ALA A 56 7.66 -13.40 1.19
CA ALA A 56 7.73 -12.03 1.68
C ALA A 56 8.68 -11.22 0.80
N ARG A 57 8.22 -10.07 0.31
CA ARG A 57 8.98 -9.15 -0.55
C ARG A 57 9.01 -7.78 0.06
N THR A 58 10.17 -7.14 0.03
CA THR A 58 10.36 -5.78 0.53
C THR A 58 10.91 -4.92 -0.58
N GLN A 59 10.26 -3.79 -0.84
CA GLN A 59 10.70 -2.84 -1.86
C GLN A 59 10.63 -1.40 -1.35
N GLU A 60 11.56 -0.60 -1.86
CA GLU A 60 11.54 0.85 -1.75
C GLU A 60 10.52 1.44 -2.74
N TYR A 61 10.29 2.76 -2.64
CA TYR A 61 9.55 3.48 -3.66
C TYR A 61 10.28 3.38 -5.02
N GLY A 62 9.55 3.09 -6.10
CA GLY A 62 10.16 2.95 -7.41
C GLY A 62 9.15 2.99 -8.55
N THR A 63 9.37 3.87 -9.52
CA THR A 63 8.63 3.89 -10.79
C THR A 63 9.38 3.02 -11.81
N GLY A 64 8.91 1.80 -12.06
CA GLY A 64 9.52 0.89 -13.04
C GLY A 64 9.84 -0.48 -12.44
N THR A 65 11.11 -0.88 -12.44
CA THR A 65 11.55 -2.22 -12.00
C THR A 65 11.62 -2.28 -10.47
N ASN A 66 10.78 -3.11 -9.85
CA ASN A 66 10.78 -3.42 -8.42
C ASN A 66 10.44 -2.21 -7.54
N GLY A 67 9.16 -2.09 -7.17
CA GLY A 67 8.73 -1.01 -6.28
C GLY A 67 7.22 -0.85 -6.16
N TRP A 68 6.84 0.11 -5.33
CA TRP A 68 5.49 0.63 -5.22
C TRP A 68 5.45 2.09 -5.66
N VAL A 69 4.27 2.55 -6.10
CA VAL A 69 4.05 3.93 -6.53
C VAL A 69 2.93 4.57 -5.73
N TYR A 70 2.88 5.91 -5.74
CA TYR A 70 1.82 6.66 -5.11
C TYR A 70 1.24 7.74 -6.04
N THR A 71 0.03 8.18 -5.73
CA THR A 71 -0.62 9.33 -6.36
C THR A 71 -1.29 10.19 -5.30
N GLY A 72 -1.04 11.50 -5.31
CA GLY A 72 -1.73 12.43 -4.41
C GLY A 72 -3.21 12.54 -4.77
N VAL A 73 -4.10 12.30 -3.80
CA VAL A 73 -5.57 12.33 -3.95
C VAL A 73 -6.14 13.61 -3.34
N ILE A 74 -5.62 13.98 -2.18
CA ILE A 74 -5.87 15.26 -1.52
C ILE A 74 -4.49 15.83 -1.19
N SER A 75 -4.19 17.00 -1.72
CA SER A 75 -2.91 17.70 -1.57
C SER A 75 -3.15 19.10 -1.03
N ASN A 76 -2.27 19.58 -0.17
CA ASN A 76 -2.28 20.97 0.29
C ASN A 76 -1.47 21.90 -0.63
N THR A 77 -0.73 21.34 -1.58
CA THR A 77 0.04 22.05 -2.61
C THR A 77 -0.66 22.00 -3.97
N ALA A 78 -0.28 22.91 -4.88
CA ALA A 78 -0.81 22.95 -6.25
C ALA A 78 -0.48 21.68 -7.06
N THR A 79 0.65 21.04 -6.77
CA THR A 79 1.09 19.77 -7.35
C THR A 79 1.57 18.88 -6.21
N ALA A 80 0.91 17.74 -6.00
CA ALA A 80 1.27 16.79 -4.95
C ALA A 80 2.76 16.43 -5.02
N ASP A 81 3.44 16.54 -3.89
CA ASP A 81 4.86 16.22 -3.76
C ASP A 81 5.04 14.80 -3.17
N ASN A 82 6.18 14.53 -2.55
CA ASN A 82 6.46 13.25 -1.90
C ASN A 82 6.22 13.26 -0.39
N LEU A 83 5.79 14.38 0.17
CA LEU A 83 5.54 14.51 1.59
C LEU A 83 4.07 14.24 1.87
N LEU A 84 3.81 13.30 2.77
CA LEU A 84 2.48 13.05 3.30
C LEU A 84 2.30 13.87 4.58
N SER A 85 1.66 15.02 4.42
CA SER A 85 1.44 16.03 5.44
C SER A 85 0.06 15.90 6.09
N LYS A 86 -0.16 16.63 7.18
CA LYS A 86 -1.45 16.68 7.85
C LYS A 86 -2.56 17.13 6.90
N GLY A 87 -3.65 16.36 6.84
CA GLY A 87 -4.83 16.66 6.01
C GLY A 87 -4.73 16.17 4.57
N GLU A 88 -3.61 15.54 4.19
CA GLU A 88 -3.41 14.99 2.86
C GLU A 88 -3.80 13.51 2.80
N LYS A 89 -4.03 13.03 1.57
CA LYS A 89 -4.34 11.64 1.27
C LYS A 89 -3.63 11.21 0.01
N TYR A 90 -2.95 10.08 0.10
CA TYR A 90 -2.24 9.48 -1.03
C TYR A 90 -2.78 8.07 -1.29
N LYS A 91 -2.94 7.75 -2.57
CA LYS A 91 -3.21 6.40 -3.06
C LYS A 91 -1.88 5.69 -3.22
N ILE A 92 -1.76 4.48 -2.69
CA ILE A 92 -0.64 3.57 -2.90
C ILE A 92 -1.11 2.49 -3.86
N ASP A 93 -0.33 2.24 -4.90
CA ASP A 93 -0.57 1.17 -5.88
C ASP A 93 0.63 0.22 -5.89
N MET A 94 0.35 -1.07 -5.69
CA MET A 94 1.33 -2.15 -5.72
C MET A 94 0.92 -3.19 -6.76
N ALA A 95 1.60 -3.20 -7.91
CA ALA A 95 1.48 -4.30 -8.86
C ALA A 95 2.41 -5.44 -8.41
N LEU A 96 1.86 -6.56 -7.95
CA LEU A 96 2.61 -7.57 -7.19
C LEU A 96 3.76 -8.20 -8.00
N GLY A 97 3.53 -8.51 -9.28
CA GLY A 97 4.59 -9.02 -10.15
C GLY A 97 5.75 -8.04 -10.34
N THR A 98 5.45 -6.76 -10.57
CA THR A 98 6.48 -5.70 -10.65
C THR A 98 7.11 -5.40 -9.31
N PHE A 99 6.40 -5.59 -8.19
CA PHE A 99 6.91 -5.49 -6.84
C PHE A 99 7.89 -6.64 -6.49
N GLY A 100 8.01 -7.63 -7.37
CA GLY A 100 8.95 -8.75 -7.24
C GLY A 100 8.34 -9.98 -6.57
N ALA A 101 7.02 -10.06 -6.43
CA ALA A 101 6.34 -11.31 -6.11
C ALA A 101 6.52 -12.29 -7.28
N THR A 102 6.94 -13.51 -6.97
CA THR A 102 7.12 -14.62 -7.91
C THR A 102 5.87 -15.48 -8.05
N THR A 103 4.99 -15.45 -7.05
CA THR A 103 3.65 -16.03 -7.03
C THR A 103 2.61 -14.95 -6.72
N LEU A 104 1.36 -15.18 -7.09
CA LEU A 104 0.26 -14.29 -6.75
C LEU A 104 -0.67 -14.96 -5.73
N PRO A 105 -1.22 -14.21 -4.76
CA PRO A 105 -2.10 -14.76 -3.75
C PRO A 105 -3.44 -15.13 -4.37
N VAL A 106 -4.01 -16.26 -3.95
CA VAL A 106 -5.23 -16.83 -4.51
C VAL A 106 -6.48 -16.53 -3.67
N ILE A 107 -7.68 -16.86 -4.17
CA ILE A 107 -8.92 -16.72 -3.41
C ILE A 107 -8.83 -17.31 -1.98
N ASN A 108 -9.46 -16.66 -1.00
CA ASN A 108 -9.41 -17.00 0.43
C ASN A 108 -8.02 -16.97 1.09
N GLU A 109 -6.99 -16.45 0.42
CA GLU A 109 -5.65 -16.35 0.97
C GLU A 109 -5.45 -15.05 1.78
N PRO A 110 -4.85 -15.12 2.99
CA PRO A 110 -4.47 -13.93 3.72
C PRO A 110 -3.21 -13.29 3.13
N ILE A 111 -3.21 -11.96 3.07
CA ILE A 111 -2.05 -11.15 2.75
C ILE A 111 -1.75 -10.19 3.91
N LYS A 112 -0.48 -9.80 4.03
CA LYS A 112 0.00 -8.79 4.97
C LYS A 112 0.82 -7.75 4.24
N ILE A 113 0.57 -6.48 4.55
CA ILE A 113 1.31 -5.33 4.04
C ILE A 113 1.80 -4.53 5.24
N GLU A 114 3.08 -4.18 5.23
CA GLU A 114 3.71 -3.37 6.27
C GLU A 114 4.35 -2.14 5.63
N VAL A 115 3.80 -0.97 5.89
CA VAL A 115 4.32 0.32 5.41
C VAL A 115 5.21 0.91 6.49
N LYS A 116 6.50 1.03 6.19
CA LYS A 116 7.57 1.41 7.12
C LYS A 116 8.09 2.80 6.73
N PRO A 117 7.56 3.88 7.33
CA PRO A 117 8.07 5.23 7.06
C PRO A 117 9.51 5.39 7.59
N PRO A 118 10.27 6.39 7.11
CA PRO A 118 11.63 6.66 7.60
C PRO A 118 11.66 7.04 9.08
N GLU A 119 10.60 7.69 9.55
CA GLU A 119 10.38 8.01 10.95
C GLU A 119 8.94 7.66 11.31
N GLY A 120 8.75 7.02 12.46
CA GLY A 120 7.42 6.69 12.95
C GLY A 120 7.12 5.22 13.17
N ALA A 121 5.85 4.96 13.46
CA ALA A 121 5.33 3.61 13.60
C ALA A 121 5.07 2.95 12.23
N VAL A 122 5.28 1.65 12.17
CA VAL A 122 4.91 0.81 11.02
C VAL A 122 3.40 0.65 10.97
N LEU A 123 2.81 0.92 9.81
CA LEU A 123 1.41 0.58 9.53
C LEU A 123 1.33 -0.87 9.04
N THR A 124 0.69 -1.74 9.81
CA THR A 124 0.42 -3.13 9.43
C THR A 124 -1.02 -3.30 8.97
N ILE A 125 -1.20 -3.92 7.81
CA ILE A 125 -2.48 -4.21 7.18
C ILE A 125 -2.52 -5.73 6.93
N THR A 126 -3.55 -6.41 7.44
CA THR A 126 -3.79 -7.83 7.17
C THR A 126 -5.19 -7.99 6.64
N ARG A 127 -5.33 -8.66 5.49
CA ARG A 127 -6.59 -8.81 4.75
C ARG A 127 -6.66 -10.19 4.12
N THR A 128 -7.86 -10.68 3.89
CA THR A 128 -8.08 -11.95 3.18
C THR A 128 -8.75 -11.71 1.83
N LEU A 129 -8.22 -12.33 0.77
CA LEU A 129 -8.84 -12.28 -0.56
C LEU A 129 -10.23 -12.95 -0.53
N PRO A 130 -11.19 -12.46 -1.31
CA PRO A 130 -12.54 -13.02 -1.33
C PRO A 130 -12.54 -14.45 -1.90
N ALA A 131 -13.66 -15.15 -1.71
CA ALA A 131 -13.84 -16.50 -2.25
C ALA A 131 -13.95 -16.55 -3.79
N ALA A 132 -14.04 -15.40 -4.46
CA ALA A 132 -14.10 -15.31 -5.92
C ALA A 132 -13.40 -14.05 -6.42
N LEU A 133 -12.53 -14.24 -7.41
CA LEU A 133 -11.86 -13.18 -8.16
C LEU A 133 -12.13 -13.40 -9.65
N THR A 134 -13.07 -12.65 -10.21
CA THR A 134 -13.33 -12.64 -11.65
C THR A 134 -12.29 -11.78 -12.35
N ALA A 135 -11.80 -12.25 -13.50
CA ALA A 135 -10.74 -11.60 -14.26
C ALA A 135 -10.95 -10.08 -14.36
N THR A 136 -9.86 -9.33 -14.14
CA THR A 136 -9.74 -7.86 -14.24
C THR A 136 -10.63 -7.00 -13.32
N ASN A 137 -11.51 -7.60 -12.52
CA ASN A 137 -12.36 -6.88 -11.57
C ASN A 137 -11.61 -6.44 -10.30
N TYR A 138 -12.21 -5.51 -9.58
CA TYR A 138 -11.70 -4.95 -8.32
C TYR A 138 -12.59 -5.36 -7.15
N TYR A 139 -11.97 -5.71 -6.02
CA TYR A 139 -12.65 -6.21 -4.83
C TYR A 139 -12.11 -5.51 -3.60
N PRO A 140 -12.96 -4.91 -2.75
CA PRO A 140 -12.53 -4.53 -1.41
C PRO A 140 -12.25 -5.79 -0.60
N ILE A 141 -11.15 -5.78 0.14
CA ILE A 141 -10.71 -6.89 0.98
C ILE A 141 -10.66 -6.45 2.44
N TYR A 142 -11.05 -7.35 3.33
CA TYR A 142 -11.31 -7.07 4.75
C TYR A 142 -10.47 -7.96 5.67
#